data_AF-A0A955CPR4-F1
#
_entry.id   AF-A0A955CPR4-F1
#
_cell.length_a   1.000
_cell.length_b   1.000
_cell.length_c   1.000
_cell.angle_alpha   90.00
_cell.angle_beta   90.00
_cell.angle_gamma   90.00
#
_symmetry.space_group_name_H-M   'P 1'
#
loop_
_entity.id
_entity.type
_entity.pdbx_description
1 polymer ?
#
loop_
_entity_poly.entity_id
_entity_poly.type
_entity_poly.pdbx_seq_one_letter_code
_entity_poly.pdbx_strand_id
1 'polypeptide(L)' 'SLMNITFKTPSDELDKKFSAEAEAEGMFNMGGHRSIGGMRASMYNAFPIAGAQALAQFLKDFAQKNG' A
#
# COMPACT_ATOMS: atom_id res chain seq x y z
N SER A 1 -6.10 -12.42 -9.31
CA SER A 1 -4.72 -12.86 -9.01
C SER A 1 -4.62 -13.00 -7.49
N LEU A 2 -4.29 -14.18 -6.96
CA LEU A 2 -4.30 -14.43 -5.49
C LEU A 2 -3.12 -13.76 -4.76
N MET A 3 -2.07 -13.40 -5.49
CA MET A 3 -0.80 -12.89 -4.95
C MET A 3 -0.76 -11.36 -4.88
N ASN A 4 -1.81 -10.65 -5.29
CA ASN A 4 -1.81 -9.19 -5.39
C ASN A 4 -3.02 -8.64 -4.68
N ILE A 5 -2.78 -7.77 -3.69
CA ILE A 5 -3.82 -7.06 -2.97
C ILE A 5 -3.90 -5.66 -3.54
N THR A 6 -5.02 -5.34 -4.19
CA THR A 6 -5.30 -3.98 -4.69
C THR A 6 -6.33 -3.32 -3.78
N PHE A 7 -6.05 -2.09 -3.36
CA PHE A 7 -6.92 -1.30 -2.50
C PHE A 7 -6.90 0.17 -2.92
N LYS A 8 -7.88 0.94 -2.45
CA LYS A 8 -8.00 2.38 -2.71
C LYS A 8 -8.37 3.09 -1.42
N THR A 9 -7.88 4.31 -1.25
CA THR A 9 -8.39 5.19 -0.20
C THR A 9 -9.63 5.94 -0.72
N PRO A 10 -10.35 6.69 0.15
CA PRO A 10 -11.55 7.44 -0.25
C PRO A 10 -11.31 8.58 -1.26
N SER A 11 -10.06 9.00 -1.49
CA SER A 11 -9.73 10.09 -2.41
C SER A 11 -8.37 9.90 -3.08
N ASP A 12 -8.22 10.43 -4.29
CA ASP A 12 -6.95 10.39 -5.03
C ASP A 12 -5.83 11.18 -4.32
N GLU A 13 -6.18 12.16 -3.49
CA GLU A 13 -5.21 12.90 -2.67
C GLU A 13 -4.61 12.02 -1.57
N LEU A 14 -5.45 11.22 -0.91
CA LEU A 14 -5.00 10.25 0.08
C LEU A 14 -4.18 9.12 -0.55
N ASP A 15 -4.51 8.70 -1.77
CA ASP A 15 -3.69 7.72 -2.51
C ASP A 15 -2.27 8.25 -2.78
N LYS A 16 -2.13 9.53 -3.16
CA LYS A 16 -0.83 10.18 -3.33
C LYS A 16 -0.06 10.30 -2.01
N LYS A 17 -0.75 10.72 -0.94
CA LYS A 17 -0.18 10.84 0.40
C LYS A 17 0.31 9.49 0.92
N PHE A 18 -0.51 8.45 0.77
CA PHE A 18 -0.15 7.08 1.13
C PHE A 18 1.09 6.63 0.39
N SER A 19 1.15 6.85 -0.93
CA SER A 19 2.30 6.43 -1.75
C SER A 19 3.59 7.11 -1.29
N ALA A 20 3.53 8.41 -0.96
CA ALA A 20 4.69 9.15 -0.45
C ALA A 20 5.13 8.68 0.95
N GLU A 21 4.20 8.44 1.88
CA GLU A 21 4.52 7.92 3.21
C GLU A 21 5.03 6.48 3.16
N ALA A 22 4.46 5.64 2.28
CA ALA A 22 4.89 4.27 2.06
C ALA A 22 6.34 4.22 1.54
N GLU A 23 6.71 5.07 0.58
CA GLU A 23 8.09 5.18 0.10
C GLU A 23 9.05 5.63 1.21
N ALA A 24 8.62 6.53 2.10
CA ALA A 24 9.43 6.96 3.25
C ALA A 24 9.68 5.83 4.27
N GLU A 25 8.72 4.91 4.43
CA GLU A 25 8.82 3.69 5.24
C GLU A 25 9.54 2.53 4.51
N GLY A 26 10.08 2.78 3.31
CA GLY A 26 10.81 1.79 2.51
C GLY A 26 9.92 0.80 1.75
N MET A 27 8.61 1.09 1.64
CA MET A 27 7.64 0.32 0.86
C MET A 27 7.53 0.88 -0.57
N PHE A 28 8.46 0.47 -1.43
CA PHE A 28 8.50 0.91 -2.82
C PHE A 28 7.49 0.19 -3.72
N ASN A 29 7.13 0.81 -4.84
CA ASN A 29 6.27 0.25 -5.90
C ASN A 29 4.84 -0.10 -5.47
N MET A 30 4.26 0.63 -4.52
CA MET A 30 2.86 0.46 -4.10
C MET A 30 1.85 1.07 -5.08
N GLY A 31 2.29 1.74 -6.15
CA GLY A 31 1.40 2.35 -7.13
C GLY A 31 0.49 1.34 -7.85
N GLY A 32 -0.81 1.62 -7.85
CA GLY A 32 -1.81 0.83 -8.56
C GLY A 32 -1.71 0.95 -10.08
N HIS A 33 -2.50 0.15 -10.80
CA HIS A 33 -2.52 0.19 -12.27
C HIS A 33 -3.09 1.52 -12.76
N ARG A 34 -2.48 2.16 -13.78
CA ARG A 34 -2.84 3.51 -14.25
C ARG A 34 -4.34 3.70 -14.54
N SER A 35 -5.02 2.65 -15.00
CA SER A 35 -6.44 2.71 -15.36
C SER A 35 -7.39 2.59 -14.17
N ILE A 36 -6.89 2.11 -13.04
CA ILE A 36 -7.69 1.81 -11.84
C ILE A 36 -7.33 2.78 -10.72
N GLY A 37 -6.11 3.32 -10.69
CA GLY A 37 -5.61 4.11 -9.55
C GLY A 37 -5.41 3.24 -8.32
N GLY A 38 -5.31 3.86 -7.14
CA GLY A 38 -5.12 3.14 -5.89
C GLY A 38 -3.71 2.60 -5.69
N MET A 39 -3.65 1.58 -4.84
CA MET A 39 -2.43 0.89 -4.44
C MET A 39 -2.48 -0.59 -4.77
N ARG A 40 -1.31 -1.17 -5.02
CA ARG A 40 -1.14 -2.60 -5.24
C ARG A 40 0.04 -3.13 -4.45
N ALA A 41 -0.25 -3.98 -3.47
CA ALA A 41 0.74 -4.76 -2.75
C ALA A 41 0.88 -6.15 -3.40
N SER A 42 2.07 -6.42 -3.94
CA SER A 42 2.41 -7.70 -4.55
C SER A 42 3.12 -8.60 -3.55
N MET A 43 2.48 -9.71 -3.18
CA MET A 43 2.94 -10.65 -2.16
C MET A 43 3.30 -12.00 -2.80
N TYR A 44 4.38 -12.01 -3.59
CA TYR A 44 4.90 -13.24 -4.18
C TYR A 44 5.63 -14.08 -3.13
N ASN A 45 5.94 -15.35 -3.44
CA ASN A 45 6.56 -16.30 -2.52
C ASN A 45 7.87 -15.80 -1.86
N ALA A 46 8.61 -14.91 -2.52
CA ALA A 46 9.85 -14.34 -1.99
C ALA A 46 9.63 -13.16 -1.02
N PHE A 47 8.38 -12.71 -0.85
CA PHE A 47 8.05 -11.61 0.02
C PHE A 47 8.07 -12.07 1.49
N PRO A 48 8.89 -11.45 2.36
CA PRO A 48 9.02 -11.90 3.74
C PRO A 48 7.74 -11.58 4.54
N ILE A 49 7.41 -12.45 5.50
CA ILE A 49 6.29 -12.24 6.44
C ILE A 49 6.46 -10.92 7.21
N ALA A 50 7.70 -10.56 7.56
CA ALA A 50 7.99 -9.28 8.21
C ALA A 50 7.56 -8.07 7.35
N GLY A 51 7.75 -8.14 6.03
CA GLY A 51 7.28 -7.11 5.11
C GLY A 51 5.75 -7.02 5.07
N ALA A 52 5.07 -8.16 5.14
CA ALA A 52 3.61 -8.22 5.21
C ALA A 52 3.06 -7.60 6.51
N GLN A 53 3.73 -7.87 7.63
CA GLN A 53 3.40 -7.30 8.93
C GLN A 53 3.65 -5.78 8.96
N ALA A 54 4.78 -5.33 8.40
CA ALA A 54 5.08 -3.90 8.27
C ALA A 54 4.01 -3.18 7.45
N LEU A 55 3.60 -3.74 6.30
CA LEU A 55 2.50 -3.19 5.49
C LEU A 55 1.19 -3.13 6.27
N ALA A 56 0.84 -4.18 7.01
CA ALA A 56 -0.38 -4.20 7.80
C ALA A 56 -0.36 -3.16 8.93
N GLN A 57 0.79 -2.94 9.57
CA GLN A 57 0.96 -1.91 10.59
C GLN A 57 0.86 -0.51 9.98
N PHE A 58 1.56 -0.27 8.88
CA PHE A 58 1.49 0.99 8.15
C PHE A 58 0.06 1.34 7.72
N LEU A 59 -0.70 0.36 7.22
CA LEU A 59 -2.12 0.56 6.85
C LEU A 59 -2.97 1.01 8.04
N LYS A 60 -2.76 0.41 9.23
CA LYS A 60 -3.47 0.82 10.45
C LYS A 60 -3.09 2.23 10.88
N ASP A 61 -1.79 2.53 10.88
CA ASP A 61 -1.30 3.84 11.33
C ASP A 61 -1.73 4.94 10.36
N PHE A 62 -1.68 4.68 9.06
CA PHE A 62 -2.17 5.60 8.04
C PHE A 62 -3.67 5.85 8.18
N ALA A 63 -4.46 4.80 8.38
CA ALA A 63 -5.91 4.91 8.59
C ALA A 63 -6.25 5.66 9.89
N GLN A 64 -5.48 5.50 10.96
CA GLN A 64 -5.68 6.27 12.20
C GLN A 64 -5.32 7.75 12.04
N LYS A 65 -4.30 8.07 11.25
CA LYS A 65 -3.85 9.45 11.02
C LYS A 65 -4.71 10.22 10.02
N ASN A 66 -5.37 9.51 9.09
CA ASN A 66 -6.04 10.11 7.93
C ASN A 66 -7.51 9.66 7.74
N GLY A 67 -8.03 8.81 8.62
CA GLY A 67 -9.41 8.29 8.57
C GLY A 67 -10.40 9.07 9.41
#